data_AF-A0AAV3PC86-F1
#
_entry.id   AF-A0AAV3PC86-F1
#
_cell.length_a   1.000
_cell.length_b   1.000
_cell.length_c   1.000
_cell.angle_alpha   90.00
_cell.angle_beta   90.00
_cell.angle_gamma   90.00
#
_symmetry.space_group_name_H-M   'P 1'
#
loop_
_entity.id
_entity.type
_entity.pdbx_description
1 polymer ?
#
loop_
_entity_poly.entity_id
_entity_poly.type
_entity_poly.pdbx_seq_one_letter_code
_entity_poly.pdbx_strand_id
1 'polypeptide(L)'
;MEGFREGGSITRPPILDGTNYAYWKSRMTVFLKSLDTKTWKAIRAGWTTPTVTNENVTIVKSKDDWTAEEHELSLANENAINAIFNVVDLNVLS
;
A
#
# COMPACT_ATOMS: atom_id res chain seq x y z
N MET A 1 -13.46 27.91 -14.73
CA MET A 1 -14.61 27.06 -14.38
C MET A 1 -14.06 25.87 -13.61
N GLU A 2 -14.53 25.73 -12.37
CA GLU A 2 -14.10 24.77 -11.36
C GLU A 2 -14.29 23.34 -11.90
N GLY A 3 -13.19 22.60 -12.06
CA GLY A 3 -13.22 21.20 -12.46
C GLY A 3 -14.00 20.39 -11.43
N PHE A 4 -14.86 19.50 -11.91
CA PHE A 4 -15.69 18.61 -11.11
C PHE A 4 -14.88 18.04 -9.94
N ARG A 5 -15.22 18.47 -8.72
CA ARG A 5 -14.76 17.83 -7.49
C ARG A 5 -15.25 16.39 -7.55
N GLU A 6 -14.35 15.43 -7.74
CA GLU A 6 -14.58 13.98 -7.69
C GLU A 6 -14.96 13.53 -6.26
N GLY A 7 -16.02 14.12 -5.73
CA GLY A 7 -16.60 13.79 -4.44
C GLY A 7 -17.39 12.50 -4.55
N GLY A 8 -16.85 11.41 -4.02
CA GLY A 8 -17.66 10.27 -3.57
C GLY A 8 -17.16 8.88 -3.96
N SER A 9 -16.24 8.76 -4.92
CA SER A 9 -15.76 7.43 -5.30
C SER A 9 -14.82 6.86 -4.23
N ILE A 10 -15.16 5.67 -3.72
CA ILE A 10 -14.28 4.81 -2.91
C ILE A 10 -13.53 3.79 -3.79
N THR A 11 -13.81 3.76 -5.10
CA THR A 11 -13.20 2.80 -6.05
C THR A 11 -12.04 3.40 -6.82
N ARG A 12 -11.84 4.73 -6.73
CA ARG A 12 -10.71 5.43 -7.34
C ARG A 12 -9.83 6.02 -6.24
N PRO A 13 -8.50 5.89 -6.36
CA PRO A 13 -7.61 6.50 -5.41
C PRO A 13 -7.67 8.04 -5.48
N PRO A 14 -7.60 8.76 -4.36
CA PRO A 14 -7.60 10.21 -4.34
C PRO A 14 -6.24 10.76 -4.79
N ILE A 15 -6.18 11.63 -5.80
CA ILE A 15 -4.91 12.21 -6.29
C ILE A 15 -4.20 13.00 -5.18
N LEU A 16 -2.89 12.81 -5.05
CA LEU A 16 -2.03 13.64 -4.19
C LEU A 16 -1.50 14.84 -4.99
N ASP A 17 -2.17 15.99 -4.88
CA ASP A 17 -1.83 17.23 -5.61
C ASP A 17 -0.97 18.23 -4.79
N GLY A 18 -0.52 17.80 -3.60
CA GLY A 18 0.23 18.65 -2.66
C GLY A 18 -0.64 19.57 -1.80
N THR A 19 -1.95 19.63 -2.04
CA THR A 19 -2.90 20.39 -1.21
C THR A 19 -3.61 19.47 -0.20
N ASN A 20 -3.93 20.02 0.97
CA ASN A 20 -4.75 19.35 1.99
C ASN A 20 -4.38 17.88 2.27
N TYR A 21 -3.11 17.64 2.61
CA TYR A 21 -2.57 16.30 2.90
C TYR A 21 -3.40 15.51 3.92
N ALA A 22 -3.97 16.18 4.93
CA ALA A 22 -4.81 15.52 5.94
C ALA A 22 -6.08 14.90 5.31
N TYR A 23 -6.74 15.62 4.40
CA TYR A 23 -7.89 15.11 3.67
C TYR A 23 -7.49 13.96 2.74
N TRP A 24 -6.42 14.13 1.97
CA TRP A 24 -5.88 13.08 1.10
C TRP A 24 -5.58 11.80 1.90
N LYS A 25 -4.87 11.93 3.01
CA LYS A 25 -4.49 10.80 3.88
C LYS A 25 -5.72 10.06 4.41
N SER A 26 -6.76 10.79 4.82
CA SER A 26 -8.03 10.18 5.27
C SER A 26 -8.70 9.38 4.16
N ARG A 27 -8.83 9.97 2.96
CA ARG A 27 -9.42 9.30 1.78
C ARG A 27 -8.60 8.09 1.32
N MET A 28 -7.28 8.22 1.29
CA MET A 28 -6.36 7.14 0.92
C MET A 28 -6.47 5.97 1.90
N THR A 29 -6.57 6.27 3.20
CA THR A 29 -6.77 5.23 4.24
C THR A 29 -8.07 4.46 4.01
N VAL A 30 -9.17 5.15 3.67
CA VAL A 30 -10.46 4.49 3.38
C VAL A 30 -10.39 3.66 2.10
N PHE A 31 -9.77 4.19 1.05
CA PHE A 31 -9.55 3.48 -0.21
C PHE A 31 -8.77 2.18 -0.01
N LEU A 32 -7.61 2.24 0.65
CA LEU A 32 -6.77 1.06 0.93
C LEU A 32 -7.49 0.00 1.77
N LYS A 33 -8.25 0.43 2.79
CA LYS A 33 -9.08 -0.50 3.58
C LYS A 33 -10.20 -1.15 2.76
N SER A 34 -10.75 -0.44 1.78
CA SER A 34 -11.80 -0.95 0.90
C SER A 34 -11.28 -1.94 -0.15
N LEU A 35 -10.01 -1.82 -0.56
CA LEU A 35 -9.35 -2.78 -1.46
C LEU A 35 -9.12 -4.10 -0.74
N ASP A 36 -8.47 -4.05 0.42
CA ASP A 36 -8.23 -5.21 1.26
C ASP A 36 -7.73 -4.78 2.64
N THR A 37 -8.34 -5.33 3.68
CA THR A 37 -7.95 -5.03 5.07
C THR A 37 -6.54 -5.53 5.38
N LYS A 38 -6.05 -6.60 4.73
CA LYS A 38 -4.66 -7.06 4.92
C LYS A 38 -3.65 -6.07 4.31
N THR A 39 -3.97 -5.50 3.17
CA THR A 39 -3.19 -4.42 2.52
C THR A 39 -3.00 -3.21 3.44
N TRP A 40 -4.06 -2.73 4.10
CA TRP A 40 -3.92 -1.65 5.10
C TRP A 40 -3.08 -2.06 6.32
N LYS A 41 -3.21 -3.32 6.77
CA LYS A 41 -2.38 -3.84 7.86
C LYS A 41 -0.91 -3.93 7.47
N ALA A 42 -0.60 -4.36 6.25
CA ALA A 42 0.77 -4.44 5.72
C ALA A 42 1.45 -3.06 5.70
N ILE A 43 0.75 -2.02 5.26
CA ILE A 43 1.24 -0.63 5.30
C ILE A 43 1.55 -0.18 6.73
N ARG A 44 0.66 -0.51 7.68
CA ARG A 44 0.81 -0.11 9.09
C ARG A 44 1.90 -0.85 9.83
N ALA A 45 2.03 -2.16 9.61
CA ALA A 45 3.01 -3.00 10.27
C ALA A 45 4.40 -2.84 9.63
N GLY A 46 4.45 -2.44 8.35
CA GLY A 46 5.62 -2.60 7.52
C GLY A 46 5.74 -4.05 7.08
N TRP A 47 6.02 -4.27 5.80
CA TRP A 47 6.40 -5.58 5.31
C TRP A 47 7.91 -5.72 5.32
N THR A 48 8.40 -6.89 5.71
CA THR A 48 9.81 -7.27 5.62
C THR A 48 9.91 -8.63 4.97
N THR A 49 11.02 -8.87 4.27
CA THR A 49 11.23 -10.16 3.63
C THR A 49 11.32 -11.26 4.69
N PRO A 50 10.60 -12.39 4.51
CA PRO A 50 10.68 -13.53 5.41
C PRO A 50 12.10 -13.98 5.70
N THR A 51 12.41 -14.17 6.98
CA THR A 51 13.72 -14.64 7.45
C THR A 51 13.54 -15.86 8.34
N VAL A 52 14.60 -16.68 8.42
CA VAL A 52 14.73 -17.75 9.41
C VAL A 52 15.98 -17.48 10.22
N THR A 53 15.88 -17.64 11.54
CA THR A 53 17.01 -17.48 12.44
C THR A 53 17.40 -18.85 12.99
N ASN A 54 18.65 -19.24 12.80
CA ASN A 54 19.22 -20.46 13.35
C ASN A 54 20.54 -20.13 14.07
N GLU A 55 20.68 -20.56 15.32
CA GLU A 55 21.91 -20.42 16.11
C GLU A 55 22.60 -19.03 16.01
N ASN A 56 21.80 -17.95 16.10
CA ASN A 56 22.21 -16.53 16.00
C ASN A 56 22.53 -15.99 14.60
N VAL A 57 22.30 -16.77 13.54
CA VAL A 57 22.38 -16.30 12.15
C VAL A 57 20.97 -16.14 11.59
N THR A 58 20.64 -14.92 11.17
CA THR A 58 19.40 -14.63 10.45
C THR A 58 19.68 -14.64 8.94
N ILE A 59 19.01 -15.53 8.22
CA ILE A 59 19.10 -15.64 6.77
C ILE A 59 17.74 -15.34 6.13
N VAL A 60 17.75 -14.72 4.96
CA VAL A 60 16.55 -14.53 4.14
C VAL A 60 16.11 -15.89 3.60
N LYS A 61 14.83 -16.23 3.75
CA LYS A 61 14.27 -17.47 3.22
C LYS A 61 14.17 -17.43 1.69
N SER A 62 14.38 -18.57 1.03
CA SER A 62 13.97 -18.71 -0.38
C SER A 62 12.45 -18.58 -0.49
N LYS A 63 11.95 -18.08 -1.63
CA LYS A 63 10.51 -18.00 -1.90
C LYS A 63 9.82 -19.37 -1.84
N ASP A 64 10.54 -20.44 -2.15
CA ASP A 64 10.01 -21.81 -2.09
C ASP A 64 9.74 -22.28 -0.65
N ASP A 65 10.41 -21.67 0.34
CA ASP A 65 10.27 -21.99 1.77
C ASP A 65 9.26 -21.07 2.47
N TRP A 66 8.59 -20.18 1.73
CA TRP A 66 7.62 -19.27 2.30
C TRP A 66 6.34 -20.03 2.66
N THR A 67 5.83 -19.74 3.85
CA THR A 67 4.51 -20.17 4.29
C THR A 67 3.43 -19.46 3.47
N ALA A 68 2.23 -20.03 3.44
CA ALA A 68 1.07 -19.38 2.82
C ALA A 68 0.81 -17.98 3.40
N GLU A 69 1.03 -17.78 4.70
CA GLU A 69 0.89 -16.48 5.34
C GLU A 69 1.94 -15.46 4.87
N GLU A 70 3.20 -15.88 4.73
CA GLU A 70 4.28 -15.03 4.21
C GLU A 70 4.01 -14.61 2.74
N HIS A 71 3.48 -15.51 1.92
CA HIS A 71 3.02 -15.18 0.56
C HIS A 71 1.86 -14.18 0.56
N GLU A 72 0.85 -14.38 1.40
CA GLU A 72 -0.29 -13.47 1.53
C GLU A 72 0.14 -12.07 1.99
N LEU A 73 1.10 -11.99 2.92
CA LEU A 73 1.66 -10.71 3.38
C LEU A 73 2.46 -10.02 2.28
N SER A 74 3.22 -10.77 1.47
CA SER A 74 3.93 -10.23 0.30
C SER A 74 2.94 -9.66 -0.72
N LEU A 75 1.88 -10.40 -1.03
CA LEU A 75 0.84 -9.96 -1.97
C LEU A 75 0.12 -8.70 -1.46
N ALA A 76 -0.21 -8.65 -0.17
CA ALA A 76 -0.80 -7.47 0.45
C ALA A 76 0.14 -6.25 0.36
N ASN A 77 1.45 -6.45 0.51
CA ASN A 77 2.44 -5.39 0.33
C ASN A 77 2.55 -4.92 -1.13
N GLU A 78 2.58 -5.83 -2.09
CA GLU A 78 2.60 -5.50 -3.52
C GLU A 78 1.34 -4.71 -3.93
N ASN A 79 0.17 -5.12 -3.44
CA ASN A 79 -1.09 -4.39 -3.64
C ASN A 79 -1.03 -2.99 -3.02
N ALA A 80 -0.45 -2.85 -1.83
CA ALA A 80 -0.27 -1.55 -1.17
C ALA A 80 0.62 -0.62 -2.01
N ILE A 81 1.77 -1.12 -2.47
CA ILE A 81 2.71 -0.35 -3.30
C ILE A 81 2.04 0.10 -4.60
N ASN A 82 1.37 -0.82 -5.30
CA ASN A 82 0.64 -0.51 -6.53
C ASN A 82 -0.46 0.52 -6.29
N ALA A 83 -1.22 0.37 -5.20
CA ALA A 83 -2.30 1.28 -4.83
C ALA A 83 -1.80 2.66 -4.38
N ILE A 84 -0.53 2.81 -3.98
CA ILE A 84 0.08 4.12 -3.67
C ILE A 84 0.68 4.73 -4.94
N PHE A 85 1.39 3.94 -5.75
CA PHE A 85 2.08 4.39 -6.95
C PHE A 85 1.10 4.94 -8.01
N ASN A 86 -0.04 4.28 -8.20
CA ASN A 86 -1.07 4.71 -9.15
C ASN A 86 -1.78 6.03 -8.81
N VAL A 87 -1.39 6.68 -7.71
CA VAL A 87 -2.08 7.84 -7.13
C VAL A 87 -1.21 9.08 -7.12
N VAL A 88 0.09 8.88 -7.31
CA VAL A 88 1.01 9.95 -7.58
C VAL A 88 0.74 10.41 -9.01
N ASP A 89 0.21 11.62 -9.16
CA ASP A 89 0.03 12.24 -10.47
C ASP A 89 1.42 12.46 -11.09
N LEU A 90 1.67 11.79 -12.22
CA LEU A 90 2.92 11.91 -12.96
C LEU A 90 3.18 13.34 -13.49
N ASN A 91 2.15 14.21 -13.51
CA ASN A 91 2.28 15.60 -13.96
C ASN A 91 2.84 16.57 -12.89
N VAL A 92 3.10 16.10 -11.66
CA VAL A 92 3.73 16.93 -10.61
C VAL A 92 5.27 16.80 -10.64
N LEU A 93 5.81 15.91 -11.48
CA LEU A 93 7.25 15.66 -11.63
C LEU A 93 7.87 16.23 -12.92
N SER A 94 7.10 16.99 -13.72
CA SER A 94 7.59 17.66 -14.94
C SER A 94 7.90 19.14 -14.73
#